data_AF-A0AAE9Y949-F1
#
_entry.id   AF-A0AAE9Y949-F1
#
_cell.length_a   1.000
_cell.length_b   1.000
_cell.length_c   1.000
_cell.angle_alpha   90.00
_cell.angle_beta   90.00
_cell.angle_gamma   90.00
#
_symmetry.space_group_name_H-M   'P 1'
#
loop_
_entity.id
_entity.type
_entity.pdbx_description
1 polymer ?
#
loop_
_entity_poly.entity_id
_entity_poly.type
_entity_poly.pdbx_seq_one_letter_code
_entity_poly.pdbx_strand_id
1 'polypeptide(L)'
;MTSAATWPWPDVVGTIRMQTRWWDLVVEDRPAAIEAVDEPARTAAAALAEGLVALGLEPGDPPPEPTAAVAARAAALLAALGGRGAAAPAPPVHDAVARALDSVVAATHEAGRAAVAAHPPRSGPGRVAAVHLSPGGVPKQAVAVARLTGAGVVGDAQADRRDHGRPWQALSVWSAEVVAALAAEGHPVGPGTCGENVLVTGIDWAEVRPGVQLRLGADAVAEVAGPADPCRTIAGSFTGGRFDRIDHRRHPGWSRLYAWIVAEGDVRPGDPVTVH
;
A
#
# COMPACT_ATOMS: atom_id res chain seq x y z
N MET A 1 -4.87 1.50 -24.14
CA MET A 1 -3.60 0.77 -24.00
C MET A 1 -2.74 1.54 -23.03
N THR A 2 -2.86 1.24 -21.74
CA THR A 2 -1.98 1.78 -20.70
C THR A 2 -0.58 1.29 -20.99
N SER A 3 0.34 2.22 -21.23
CA SER A 3 1.77 1.93 -21.22
C SER A 3 2.06 1.18 -19.93
N ALA A 4 2.54 -0.06 -20.05
CA ALA A 4 3.02 -0.82 -18.90
C ALA A 4 4.23 -0.05 -18.36
N ALA A 5 3.98 0.80 -17.37
CA ALA A 5 5.05 1.45 -16.63
C ALA A 5 5.96 0.33 -16.12
N THR A 6 7.17 0.25 -16.65
CA THR A 6 8.18 -0.70 -16.20
C THR A 6 8.50 -0.35 -14.76
N TRP A 7 7.88 -1.08 -13.82
CA TRP A 7 8.11 -0.94 -12.39
C TRP A 7 9.57 -1.26 -12.09
N PRO A 8 10.35 -0.35 -11.49
CA PRO A 8 11.69 -0.70 -11.05
C PRO A 8 11.58 -1.70 -9.89
N TRP A 9 12.25 -2.85 -10.02
CA TRP A 9 12.23 -3.97 -9.05
C TRP A 9 13.51 -4.03 -8.19
N PRO A 10 13.68 -3.20 -7.15
CA PRO A 10 14.83 -3.37 -6.25
C PRO A 10 14.56 -4.31 -5.07
N ASP A 11 13.31 -4.57 -4.66
CA ASP A 11 13.00 -5.42 -3.48
C ASP A 11 11.81 -6.36 -3.71
N VAL A 12 12.04 -7.51 -4.36
CA VAL A 12 10.97 -8.49 -4.66
C VAL A 12 10.48 -9.20 -3.39
N VAL A 13 11.39 -9.66 -2.53
CA VAL A 13 11.06 -10.43 -1.33
C VAL A 13 10.27 -9.58 -0.33
N GLY A 14 10.72 -8.35 -0.06
CA GLY A 14 10.01 -7.44 0.84
C GLY A 14 8.63 -7.06 0.28
N THR A 15 8.49 -6.96 -1.04
CA THR A 15 7.17 -6.79 -1.68
C THR A 15 6.21 -7.90 -1.31
N ILE A 16 6.59 -9.15 -1.58
CA ILE A 16 5.68 -10.28 -1.41
C ILE A 16 5.32 -10.41 0.07
N ARG A 17 6.31 -10.28 0.96
CA ARG A 17 6.08 -10.27 2.42
C ARG A 17 5.14 -9.15 2.86
N MET A 18 5.23 -7.97 2.27
CA MET A 18 4.31 -6.86 2.57
C MET A 18 2.90 -7.17 2.06
N GLN A 19 2.75 -7.67 0.84
CA GLN A 19 1.44 -8.04 0.28
C GLN A 19 0.78 -9.16 1.10
N THR A 20 1.53 -10.21 1.47
CA THR A 20 1.02 -11.26 2.35
C THR A 20 0.58 -10.72 3.72
N ARG A 21 1.34 -9.78 4.31
CA ARG A 21 0.92 -9.13 5.57
C ARG A 21 -0.37 -8.33 5.41
N TRP A 22 -0.53 -7.61 4.30
CA TRP A 22 -1.76 -6.86 4.03
C TRP A 22 -2.94 -7.78 3.76
N TRP A 23 -2.69 -8.92 3.11
CA TRP A 23 -3.68 -9.96 2.93
C TRP A 23 -4.23 -10.46 4.26
N ASP A 24 -3.37 -10.71 5.26
CA ASP A 24 -3.81 -11.14 6.57
C ASP A 24 -4.83 -10.14 7.17
N LEU A 25 -4.63 -8.83 6.97
CA LEU A 25 -5.56 -7.78 7.41
C LEU A 25 -6.89 -7.75 6.62
N VAL A 26 -6.89 -8.20 5.37
CA VAL A 26 -8.11 -8.33 4.55
C VAL A 26 -9.01 -9.41 5.14
N VAL A 27 -8.40 -10.55 5.50
CA VAL A 27 -9.12 -11.77 5.93
C VAL A 27 -9.37 -11.84 7.44
N GLU A 28 -8.59 -11.10 8.25
CA GLU A 28 -8.76 -11.04 9.71
C GLU A 28 -10.19 -10.65 10.06
N ASP A 29 -10.83 -11.50 10.87
CA ASP A 29 -12.22 -11.40 11.32
C ASP A 29 -13.29 -11.28 10.22
N ARG A 30 -12.97 -11.64 8.96
CA ARG A 30 -13.89 -11.56 7.80
C ARG A 30 -13.96 -12.88 7.03
N PRO A 31 -14.68 -13.90 7.52
CA PRO A 31 -14.77 -15.22 6.85
C PRO A 31 -15.36 -15.16 5.43
N ALA A 32 -16.30 -14.24 5.16
CA ALA A 32 -16.82 -14.05 3.81
C ALA A 32 -15.79 -13.42 2.84
N ALA A 33 -14.80 -12.69 3.36
CA ALA A 33 -13.67 -12.25 2.55
C ALA A 33 -12.82 -13.45 2.14
N ILE A 34 -12.61 -14.44 3.02
CA ILE A 34 -11.91 -15.69 2.68
C ILE A 34 -12.65 -16.45 1.57
N GLU A 35 -13.99 -16.55 1.62
CA GLU A 35 -14.76 -17.26 0.58
C GLU A 35 -14.72 -16.56 -0.79
N ALA A 36 -14.68 -15.23 -0.82
CA ALA A 36 -14.57 -14.45 -2.05
C ALA A 36 -13.13 -14.42 -2.61
N VAL A 37 -12.20 -15.04 -1.90
CA VAL A 37 -10.76 -14.95 -2.13
C VAL A 37 -10.18 -16.36 -2.32
N ASP A 38 -9.26 -16.50 -3.26
CA ASP A 38 -8.72 -17.82 -3.62
C ASP A 38 -7.66 -18.26 -2.59
N GLU A 39 -7.98 -19.20 -1.69
CA GLU A 39 -7.03 -19.73 -0.69
C GLU A 39 -5.73 -20.33 -1.32
N PRO A 40 -5.80 -21.06 -2.45
CA PRO A 40 -4.65 -21.38 -3.29
C PRO A 40 -3.75 -20.18 -3.65
N ALA A 41 -4.32 -19.02 -3.98
CA ALA A 41 -3.57 -17.81 -4.32
C ALA A 41 -2.67 -17.35 -3.18
N ARG A 42 -3.25 -17.28 -1.97
CA ARG A 42 -2.56 -16.87 -0.75
C ARG A 42 -1.40 -17.80 -0.42
N THR A 43 -1.70 -19.10 -0.43
CA THR A 43 -0.72 -20.15 -0.12
C THR A 43 0.45 -20.09 -1.11
N ALA A 44 0.15 -19.92 -2.39
CA ALA A 44 1.18 -19.85 -3.41
C ALA A 44 2.01 -18.55 -3.29
N ALA A 45 1.41 -17.41 -2.91
CA ALA A 45 2.13 -16.15 -2.67
C ALA A 45 3.15 -16.29 -1.53
N ALA A 46 2.73 -16.88 -0.41
CA ALA A 46 3.61 -17.19 0.72
C ALA A 46 4.74 -18.14 0.30
N ALA A 47 4.41 -19.21 -0.44
CA ALA A 47 5.38 -20.17 -0.94
C ALA A 47 6.39 -19.55 -1.93
N LEU A 48 6.01 -18.53 -2.71
CA LEU A 48 6.96 -17.80 -3.55
C LEU A 48 7.96 -17.02 -2.68
N ALA A 49 7.49 -16.27 -1.67
CA ALA A 49 8.37 -15.51 -0.78
C ALA A 49 9.40 -16.41 -0.08
N GLU A 50 8.95 -17.51 0.51
CA GLU A 50 9.83 -18.50 1.13
C GLU A 50 10.83 -19.10 0.15
N GLY A 51 10.41 -19.30 -1.09
CA GLY A 51 11.25 -19.85 -2.15
C GLY A 51 12.38 -18.95 -2.58
N LEU A 52 12.08 -17.66 -2.73
CA LEU A 52 13.08 -16.65 -3.07
C LEU A 52 14.14 -16.54 -1.96
N VAL A 53 13.70 -16.54 -0.69
CA VAL A 53 14.60 -16.52 0.48
C VAL A 53 15.47 -17.77 0.55
N ALA A 54 14.90 -18.96 0.34
CA ALA A 54 15.66 -20.22 0.33
C ALA A 54 16.72 -20.27 -0.78
N LEU A 55 16.61 -19.41 -1.79
CA LEU A 55 17.57 -19.28 -2.89
C LEU A 55 18.60 -18.15 -2.66
N GLY A 56 18.63 -17.59 -1.45
CA GLY A 56 19.62 -16.62 -1.01
C GLY A 56 19.30 -15.16 -1.34
N LEU A 57 18.05 -14.85 -1.70
CA LEU A 57 17.60 -13.47 -1.87
C LEU A 57 17.13 -12.89 -0.55
N GLU A 58 17.70 -11.75 -0.18
CA GLU A 58 17.28 -10.95 0.97
C GLU A 58 16.44 -9.73 0.54
N PRO A 59 15.67 -9.11 1.46
CA PRO A 59 15.00 -7.85 1.17
C PRO A 59 15.96 -6.77 0.66
N GLY A 60 15.60 -6.11 -0.43
CA GLY A 60 16.44 -5.09 -1.08
C GLY A 60 17.39 -5.62 -2.17
N ASP A 61 17.44 -6.93 -2.40
CA ASP A 61 18.16 -7.50 -3.54
C ASP A 61 17.34 -7.35 -4.84
N PRO A 62 17.97 -6.91 -5.96
CA PRO A 62 17.31 -6.96 -7.25
C PRO A 62 16.98 -8.41 -7.62
N PRO A 63 15.94 -8.66 -8.45
CA PRO A 63 15.65 -10.00 -8.94
C PRO A 63 16.92 -10.62 -9.55
N PRO A 64 17.28 -11.85 -9.16
CA PRO A 64 18.55 -12.44 -9.58
C PRO A 64 18.50 -12.85 -11.05
N GLU A 65 19.69 -13.03 -11.66
CA GLU A 65 19.82 -13.88 -12.84
C GLU A 65 19.35 -15.31 -12.48
N PRO A 66 18.64 -16.01 -13.37
CA PRO A 66 17.77 -17.09 -12.93
C PRO A 66 18.50 -18.34 -12.42
N THR A 67 17.99 -18.92 -11.33
CA THR A 67 18.05 -20.37 -11.13
C THR A 67 16.75 -21.01 -11.60
N ALA A 68 16.81 -22.22 -12.17
CA ALA A 68 15.63 -22.96 -12.62
C ALA A 68 14.58 -23.19 -11.50
N ALA A 69 15.03 -23.21 -10.24
CA ALA A 69 14.18 -23.38 -9.07
C ALA A 69 13.24 -22.17 -8.81
N VAL A 70 13.73 -20.93 -8.97
CA VAL A 70 12.88 -19.72 -8.86
C VAL A 70 11.78 -19.76 -9.93
N ALA A 71 12.17 -20.09 -11.17
CA ALA A 71 11.27 -20.12 -12.32
C ALA A 71 10.10 -21.09 -12.11
N ALA A 72 10.42 -22.30 -11.65
CA ALA A 72 9.43 -23.34 -11.41
C ALA A 72 8.43 -22.93 -10.32
N ARG A 73 8.89 -22.30 -9.23
CA ARG A 73 8.00 -21.81 -8.16
C ARG A 73 7.12 -20.65 -8.61
N ALA A 74 7.68 -19.69 -9.36
CA ALA A 74 6.90 -18.59 -9.93
C ALA A 74 5.84 -19.07 -10.93
N ALA A 75 6.17 -20.05 -11.78
CA ALA A 75 5.21 -20.67 -12.70
C ALA A 75 4.10 -21.43 -11.97
N ALA A 76 4.43 -22.16 -10.91
CA ALA A 76 3.43 -22.84 -10.08
C ALA A 76 2.47 -21.85 -9.39
N LEU A 77 2.98 -20.70 -8.93
CA LEU A 77 2.16 -19.61 -8.41
C LEU A 77 1.21 -19.06 -9.47
N LEU A 78 1.69 -18.75 -10.67
CA LEU A 78 0.84 -18.27 -11.76
C LEU A 78 -0.30 -19.24 -12.12
N ALA A 79 -0.02 -20.55 -12.07
CA ALA A 79 -1.02 -21.58 -12.28
C ALA A 79 -2.05 -21.63 -11.14
N ALA A 80 -1.61 -21.53 -9.89
CA ALA A 80 -2.49 -21.49 -8.71
C ALA A 80 -3.37 -20.23 -8.65
N LEU A 81 -2.89 -19.10 -9.18
CA LEU A 81 -3.64 -17.84 -9.30
C LEU A 81 -4.65 -17.82 -10.48
N GLY A 82 -4.86 -18.97 -11.13
CA GLY A 82 -5.91 -19.13 -12.15
C GLY A 82 -5.59 -18.48 -13.51
N GLY A 83 -4.32 -18.22 -13.84
CA GLY A 83 -3.94 -17.81 -15.21
C GLY A 83 -4.72 -16.62 -15.75
N ARG A 84 -4.89 -15.55 -14.96
CA ARG A 84 -5.41 -14.25 -15.45
C ARG A 84 -4.36 -13.59 -16.36
N GLY A 85 -4.25 -14.12 -17.57
CA GLY A 85 -3.26 -13.80 -18.60
C GLY A 85 -2.83 -15.08 -19.32
N ALA A 86 -3.19 -15.21 -20.60
CA ALA A 86 -3.06 -16.42 -21.42
C ALA A 86 -1.70 -17.15 -21.32
N ALA A 87 -1.75 -18.48 -21.38
CA ALA A 87 -0.59 -19.36 -21.39
C ALA A 87 0.34 -19.06 -22.59
N ALA A 88 1.49 -18.49 -22.28
CA ALA A 88 2.61 -18.21 -23.19
C ALA A 88 3.83 -19.08 -22.77
N PRO A 89 4.81 -19.33 -23.67
CA PRO A 89 6.02 -20.08 -23.33
C PRO A 89 6.69 -19.55 -22.06
N ALA A 90 7.36 -20.46 -21.32
CA ALA A 90 8.03 -20.16 -20.07
C ALA A 90 8.93 -18.94 -20.25
N PRO A 91 8.56 -17.81 -19.65
CA PRO A 91 9.21 -16.55 -19.90
C PRO A 91 10.58 -16.55 -19.19
N PRO A 92 11.51 -15.66 -19.56
CA PRO A 92 12.70 -15.39 -18.76
C PRO A 92 12.30 -15.25 -17.29
N VAL A 93 13.09 -15.80 -16.36
CA VAL A 93 12.65 -15.96 -14.97
C VAL A 93 12.40 -14.63 -14.27
N HIS A 94 13.10 -13.56 -14.68
CA HIS A 94 12.78 -12.19 -14.29
C HIS A 94 11.32 -11.86 -14.60
N ASP A 95 10.87 -12.17 -15.81
CA ASP A 95 9.48 -11.96 -16.21
C ASP A 95 8.54 -12.92 -15.47
N ALA A 96 8.94 -14.16 -15.18
CA ALA A 96 8.12 -15.11 -14.43
C ALA A 96 7.87 -14.61 -13.01
N VAL A 97 8.91 -14.13 -12.33
CA VAL A 97 8.85 -13.55 -10.98
C VAL A 97 8.06 -12.25 -10.99
N ALA A 98 8.29 -11.37 -11.97
CA ALA A 98 7.53 -10.13 -12.13
C ALA A 98 6.04 -10.41 -12.32
N ARG A 99 5.66 -11.32 -13.23
CA ARG A 99 4.26 -11.72 -13.42
C ARG A 99 3.65 -12.37 -12.19
N ALA A 100 4.41 -13.21 -11.50
CA ALA A 100 3.95 -13.86 -10.28
C ALA A 100 3.68 -12.81 -9.19
N LEU A 101 4.55 -11.82 -9.05
CA LEU A 101 4.37 -10.72 -8.13
C LEU A 101 3.19 -9.80 -8.53
N ASP A 102 3.06 -9.45 -9.80
CA ASP A 102 1.89 -8.71 -10.32
C ASP A 102 0.59 -9.46 -10.00
N SER A 103 0.61 -10.78 -10.11
CA SER A 103 -0.54 -11.62 -9.82
C SER A 103 -0.85 -11.69 -8.32
N VAL A 104 0.17 -11.73 -7.44
CA VAL A 104 0.00 -11.62 -5.98
C VAL A 104 -0.60 -10.27 -5.60
N VAL A 105 -0.07 -9.18 -6.17
CA VAL A 105 -0.57 -7.82 -5.93
C VAL A 105 -2.02 -7.68 -6.41
N ALA A 106 -2.33 -8.18 -7.61
CA ALA A 106 -3.68 -8.16 -8.16
C ALA A 106 -4.67 -8.97 -7.31
N ALA A 107 -4.28 -10.17 -6.86
CA ALA A 107 -5.11 -11.00 -6.00
C ALA A 107 -5.37 -10.31 -4.65
N THR A 108 -4.36 -9.69 -4.04
CA THR A 108 -4.49 -8.98 -2.75
C THR A 108 -5.46 -7.81 -2.88
N HIS A 109 -5.38 -7.11 -4.01
CA HIS A 109 -6.25 -5.99 -4.32
C HIS A 109 -7.71 -6.41 -4.57
N GLU A 110 -7.92 -7.50 -5.33
CA GLU A 110 -9.26 -8.07 -5.54
C GLU A 110 -9.87 -8.58 -4.24
N ALA A 111 -9.07 -9.23 -3.39
CA ALA A 111 -9.48 -9.67 -2.07
C ALA A 111 -9.95 -8.51 -1.19
N GLY A 112 -9.20 -7.41 -1.16
CA GLY A 112 -9.60 -6.19 -0.47
C GLY A 112 -10.97 -5.69 -0.91
N ARG A 113 -11.19 -5.53 -2.22
CA ARG A 113 -12.49 -5.08 -2.76
C ARG A 113 -13.62 -6.04 -2.46
N ALA A 114 -13.39 -7.34 -2.55
CA ALA A 114 -14.40 -8.34 -2.20
C ALA A 114 -14.77 -8.26 -0.70
N ALA A 115 -13.77 -8.09 0.17
CA ALA A 115 -13.99 -7.89 1.60
C ALA A 115 -14.76 -6.60 1.91
N VAL A 116 -14.54 -5.53 1.15
CA VAL A 116 -15.30 -4.28 1.23
C VAL A 116 -16.73 -4.47 0.73
N ALA A 117 -16.94 -5.14 -0.40
CA ALA A 117 -18.28 -5.42 -0.91
C ALA A 117 -19.11 -6.28 0.06
N ALA A 118 -18.49 -7.27 0.72
CA ALA A 118 -19.14 -8.10 1.73
C ALA A 118 -19.44 -7.34 3.03
N HIS A 119 -18.57 -6.39 3.40
CA HIS A 119 -18.69 -5.59 4.63
C HIS A 119 -18.41 -4.11 4.34
N PRO A 120 -19.37 -3.38 3.75
CA PRO A 120 -19.15 -2.01 3.33
C PRO A 120 -18.83 -1.08 4.51
N PRO A 121 -17.89 -0.13 4.34
CA PRO A 121 -17.54 0.80 5.40
C PRO A 121 -18.74 1.67 5.77
N ARG A 122 -18.88 1.96 7.07
CA ARG A 122 -20.03 2.73 7.61
C ARG A 122 -19.67 4.17 8.00
N SER A 123 -18.52 4.66 7.56
CA SER A 123 -18.07 6.01 7.86
C SER A 123 -18.99 7.07 7.25
N GLY A 124 -19.28 8.12 8.03
CA GLY A 124 -19.88 9.35 7.52
C GLY A 124 -18.93 10.14 6.59
N PRO A 125 -19.42 11.23 6.00
CA PRO A 125 -18.59 12.10 5.16
C PRO A 125 -17.58 12.87 6.02
N GLY A 126 -16.37 12.99 5.49
CA GLY A 126 -15.31 13.80 6.08
C GLY A 126 -14.81 14.88 5.13
N ARG A 127 -13.62 15.37 5.42
CA ARG A 127 -12.92 16.39 4.63
C ARG A 127 -11.43 16.13 4.56
N VAL A 128 -10.81 16.66 3.51
CA VAL A 128 -9.35 16.81 3.46
C VAL A 128 -8.97 17.93 4.43
N ALA A 129 -8.24 17.59 5.48
CA ALA A 129 -7.73 18.56 6.45
C ALA A 129 -6.54 19.34 5.88
N ALA A 130 -5.62 18.64 5.23
CA ALA A 130 -4.42 19.23 4.63
C ALA A 130 -3.84 18.33 3.54
N VAL A 131 -3.04 18.92 2.65
CA VAL A 131 -2.24 18.20 1.65
C VAL A 131 -0.78 18.63 1.75
N HIS A 132 0.15 17.69 1.63
CA HIS A 132 1.57 17.90 1.86
C HIS A 132 2.46 17.26 0.79
N LEU A 133 3.52 17.96 0.43
CA LEU A 133 4.53 17.50 -0.55
C LEU A 133 5.95 17.70 0.00
N SER A 134 6.90 16.91 -0.48
CA SER A 134 8.32 17.11 -0.24
C SER A 134 9.13 16.69 -1.47
N PRO A 135 10.22 17.40 -1.82
CA PRO A 135 11.18 16.92 -2.81
C PRO A 135 12.00 15.70 -2.32
N GLY A 136 11.71 15.18 -1.13
CA GLY A 136 12.29 13.98 -0.54
C GLY A 136 12.33 14.08 0.98
N GLY A 137 11.82 13.05 1.68
CA GLY A 137 11.88 12.97 3.15
C GLY A 137 10.74 13.70 3.88
N VAL A 138 10.94 13.90 5.18
CA VAL A 138 9.97 14.53 6.11
C VAL A 138 10.64 15.68 6.87
N PRO A 139 9.89 16.70 7.33
CA PRO A 139 8.44 16.89 7.16
C PRO A 139 8.06 17.30 5.73
N LYS A 140 6.94 16.77 5.24
CA LYS A 140 6.29 17.27 4.02
C LYS A 140 5.63 18.62 4.32
N GLN A 141 5.76 19.58 3.41
CA GLN A 141 5.25 20.94 3.56
C GLN A 141 3.82 21.03 3.05
N ALA A 142 2.99 21.79 3.76
CA ALA A 142 1.61 22.04 3.35
C ALA A 142 1.56 22.83 2.03
N VAL A 143 0.66 22.43 1.14
CA VAL A 143 0.41 23.12 -0.13
C VAL A 143 -1.08 23.36 -0.33
N ALA A 144 -1.43 24.30 -1.22
CA ALA A 144 -2.84 24.63 -1.48
C ALA A 144 -3.56 23.56 -2.32
N VAL A 145 -2.81 22.79 -3.12
CA VAL A 145 -3.34 21.75 -4.01
C VAL A 145 -2.30 20.66 -4.22
N ALA A 146 -2.75 19.41 -4.25
CA ALA A 146 -1.96 18.24 -4.64
C ALA A 146 -2.61 17.57 -5.85
N ARG A 147 -1.85 17.38 -6.94
CA ARG A 147 -2.31 16.62 -8.11
C ARG A 147 -1.95 15.14 -7.91
N LEU A 148 -2.96 14.30 -7.80
CA LEU A 148 -2.82 12.85 -7.63
C LEU A 148 -2.79 12.17 -9.00
N THR A 149 -1.80 11.31 -9.23
CA THR A 149 -1.65 10.54 -10.48
C THR A 149 -1.36 9.08 -10.18
N GLY A 150 -1.52 8.20 -11.18
CA GLY A 150 -1.14 6.79 -11.05
C GLY A 150 0.35 6.57 -10.71
N ALA A 151 1.20 7.56 -10.99
CA ALA A 151 2.64 7.53 -10.67
C ALA A 151 2.98 8.12 -9.29
N GLY A 152 1.99 8.66 -8.56
CA GLY A 152 2.18 9.34 -7.29
C GLY A 152 1.66 10.78 -7.30
N VAL A 153 2.06 11.56 -6.29
CA VAL A 153 1.66 12.96 -6.14
C VAL A 153 2.66 13.87 -6.87
N VAL A 154 2.18 14.71 -7.78
CA VAL A 154 3.05 15.62 -8.56
C VAL A 154 3.75 16.61 -7.61
N GLY A 155 5.07 16.72 -7.73
CA GLY A 155 5.90 17.57 -6.87
C GLY A 155 6.33 16.90 -5.57
N ASP A 156 5.88 15.67 -5.30
CA ASP A 156 6.39 14.83 -4.22
C ASP A 156 7.44 13.85 -4.75
N ALA A 157 8.47 13.57 -3.95
CA ALA A 157 9.50 12.60 -4.28
C ALA A 157 9.80 11.66 -3.12
N GLN A 158 10.20 10.44 -3.47
CA GLN A 158 10.69 9.43 -2.55
C GLN A 158 12.22 9.38 -2.68
N ALA A 159 12.92 9.81 -1.63
CA ALA A 159 14.39 9.86 -1.63
C ALA A 159 15.01 8.46 -1.70
N ASP A 160 14.30 7.45 -1.18
CA ASP A 160 14.65 6.05 -1.30
C ASP A 160 13.58 5.34 -2.14
N ARG A 161 13.94 4.85 -3.33
CA ARG A 161 13.05 4.09 -4.21
C ARG A 161 13.27 2.57 -4.12
N ARG A 162 14.11 2.10 -3.19
CA ARG A 162 14.27 0.67 -2.91
C ARG A 162 13.03 0.11 -2.24
N ASP A 163 12.59 0.82 -1.21
CA ASP A 163 11.46 0.38 -0.38
C ASP A 163 10.16 1.17 -0.65
N HIS A 164 10.26 2.30 -1.37
CA HIS A 164 9.14 3.20 -1.65
C HIS A 164 8.89 3.46 -3.14
N GLY A 165 7.74 4.08 -3.43
CA GLY A 165 7.39 4.57 -4.77
C GLY A 165 6.78 3.51 -5.68
N ARG A 166 6.33 2.39 -5.10
CA ARG A 166 5.53 1.39 -5.81
C ARG A 166 4.15 1.99 -6.13
N PRO A 167 3.45 1.54 -7.19
CA PRO A 167 2.14 2.12 -7.56
C PRO A 167 1.09 2.08 -6.45
N TRP A 168 1.12 1.05 -5.60
CA TRP A 168 0.25 0.93 -4.44
C TRP A 168 0.64 1.80 -3.25
N GLN A 169 1.77 2.50 -3.35
CA GLN A 169 2.26 3.52 -2.43
C GLN A 169 2.21 4.91 -3.08
N ALA A 170 1.48 5.07 -4.19
CA ALA A 170 1.37 6.34 -4.91
C ALA A 170 0.88 7.48 -4.01
N LEU A 171 0.05 7.16 -3.02
CA LEU A 171 -0.45 8.10 -2.03
C LEU A 171 -0.25 7.55 -0.61
N SER A 172 0.21 8.41 0.29
CA SER A 172 0.17 8.18 1.74
C SER A 172 -0.94 9.03 2.35
N VAL A 173 -1.91 8.41 3.02
CA VAL A 173 -3.06 9.07 3.68
C VAL A 173 -3.03 8.81 5.17
N TRP A 174 -3.45 9.79 5.97
CA TRP A 174 -3.59 9.63 7.42
C TRP A 174 -4.76 10.41 8.01
N SER A 175 -5.14 10.10 9.24
CA SER A 175 -6.22 10.77 9.97
C SER A 175 -5.68 11.92 10.84
N ALA A 176 -6.32 13.08 10.75
CA ALA A 176 -6.04 14.24 11.60
C ALA A 176 -6.33 13.95 13.08
N GLU A 177 -7.35 13.14 13.37
CA GLU A 177 -7.71 12.69 14.70
C GLU A 177 -6.61 11.83 15.32
N VAL A 178 -6.01 10.92 14.53
CA VAL A 178 -4.86 10.11 14.98
C VAL A 178 -3.66 10.99 15.27
N VAL A 179 -3.34 11.96 14.41
CA VAL A 179 -2.26 12.94 14.65
C VAL A 179 -2.50 13.71 15.95
N ALA A 180 -3.72 14.21 16.16
CA ALA A 180 -4.08 14.95 17.36
C ALA A 180 -3.99 14.09 18.63
N ALA A 181 -4.41 12.82 18.57
CA ALA A 181 -4.31 11.88 19.68
C ALA A 181 -2.84 11.60 20.06
N LEU A 182 -1.97 11.37 19.07
CA LEU A 182 -0.53 11.17 19.30
C LEU A 182 0.15 12.44 19.85
N ALA A 183 -0.27 13.61 19.40
CA ALA A 183 0.21 14.88 19.97
C ALA A 183 -0.23 15.04 21.44
N ALA A 184 -1.45 14.64 21.77
CA ALA A 184 -1.96 14.62 23.14
C ALA A 184 -1.23 13.60 24.05
N GLU A 185 -0.68 12.52 23.48
CA GLU A 185 0.25 11.60 24.15
C GLU A 185 1.63 12.23 24.43
N GLY A 186 1.88 13.47 23.96
CA GLY A 186 3.11 14.21 24.17
C GLY A 186 4.18 13.96 23.11
N HIS A 187 3.83 13.36 21.96
CA HIS A 187 4.73 13.25 20.83
C HIS A 187 4.75 14.57 20.02
N PRO A 188 5.91 15.04 19.52
CA PRO A 188 6.03 16.25 18.70
C PRO A 188 5.57 16.00 17.24
N VAL A 189 4.53 15.19 17.06
CA VAL A 189 3.96 14.86 15.76
C VAL A 189 3.03 15.99 15.31
N GLY A 190 3.00 16.24 14.00
CA GLY A 190 2.06 17.19 13.41
C GLY A 190 1.80 16.86 11.94
N PRO A 191 0.95 17.65 11.27
CA PRO A 191 0.69 17.49 9.85
C PRO A 191 1.99 17.52 9.03
N GLY A 192 2.15 16.54 8.14
CA GLY A 192 3.28 16.36 7.24
C GLY A 192 4.54 15.76 7.89
N THR A 193 4.65 15.71 9.23
CA THR A 193 5.89 15.27 9.91
C THR A 193 6.13 13.77 9.78
N CYS A 194 5.09 13.04 9.44
CA CYS A 194 5.08 11.60 9.26
C CYS A 194 5.12 11.16 7.80
N GLY A 195 5.13 12.10 6.85
CA GLY A 195 5.27 11.80 5.43
C GLY A 195 3.95 11.40 4.74
N GLU A 196 2.81 11.68 5.35
CA GLU A 196 1.51 11.62 4.69
C GLU A 196 1.36 12.75 3.66
N ASN A 197 0.79 12.42 2.50
CA ASN A 197 0.48 13.39 1.46
C ASN A 197 -0.89 14.03 1.66
N VAL A 198 -1.86 13.27 2.17
CA VAL A 198 -3.23 13.75 2.43
C VAL A 198 -3.58 13.43 3.87
N LEU A 199 -4.01 14.45 4.60
CA LEU A 199 -4.59 14.31 5.93
C LEU A 199 -6.11 14.44 5.79
N VAL A 200 -6.86 13.47 6.31
CA VAL A 200 -8.33 13.48 6.30
C VAL A 200 -8.88 13.62 7.71
N THR A 201 -10.11 14.12 7.83
CA THR A 201 -10.79 14.30 9.12
C THR A 201 -12.29 14.05 8.97
N GLY A 202 -12.96 13.68 10.05
CA GLY A 202 -14.41 13.46 10.10
C GLY A 202 -14.87 12.12 9.52
N ILE A 203 -13.93 11.25 9.14
CA ILE A 203 -14.22 9.86 8.76
C ILE A 203 -13.83 8.91 9.89
N ASP A 204 -14.50 7.76 9.97
CA ASP A 204 -14.10 6.69 10.85
C ASP A 204 -12.83 6.03 10.30
N TRP A 205 -11.69 6.34 10.92
CA TRP A 205 -10.40 5.84 10.47
C TRP A 205 -10.26 4.32 10.62
N ALA A 206 -10.98 3.68 11.54
CA ALA A 206 -10.97 2.23 11.71
C ALA A 206 -11.61 1.50 10.53
N GLU A 207 -12.50 2.18 9.79
CA GLU A 207 -13.14 1.66 8.59
C GLU A 207 -12.26 1.80 7.34
N VAL A 208 -11.17 2.57 7.38
CA VAL A 208 -10.26 2.77 6.23
C VAL A 208 -9.24 1.64 6.19
N ARG A 209 -9.54 0.61 5.39
CA ARG A 209 -8.79 -0.67 5.33
C ARG A 209 -8.50 -1.09 3.89
N PRO A 210 -7.63 -2.09 3.63
CA PRO A 210 -7.33 -2.53 2.27
C PRO A 210 -8.60 -2.80 1.43
N GLY A 211 -8.61 -2.27 0.21
CA GLY A 211 -9.74 -2.33 -0.73
C GLY A 211 -10.75 -1.18 -0.63
N VAL A 212 -10.74 -0.40 0.46
CA VAL A 212 -11.63 0.75 0.62
C VAL A 212 -11.23 1.85 -0.34
N GLN A 213 -12.21 2.50 -0.97
CA GLN A 213 -11.99 3.63 -1.85
C GLN A 213 -12.32 4.94 -1.14
N LEU A 214 -11.32 5.80 -1.04
CA LEU A 214 -11.46 7.18 -0.61
C LEU A 214 -11.67 8.05 -1.83
N ARG A 215 -12.86 8.62 -1.98
CA ARG A 215 -13.08 9.71 -2.93
C ARG A 215 -12.69 11.02 -2.25
N LEU A 216 -11.71 11.70 -2.84
CA LEU A 216 -11.09 12.91 -2.34
C LEU A 216 -11.45 14.06 -3.28
N GLY A 217 -12.38 14.92 -2.88
CA GLY A 217 -12.88 15.99 -3.75
C GLY A 217 -13.76 15.47 -4.88
N ALA A 218 -13.71 16.15 -6.03
CA ALA A 218 -14.59 15.88 -7.16
C ALA A 218 -14.19 14.61 -7.92
N ASP A 219 -12.91 14.51 -8.27
CA ASP A 219 -12.42 13.58 -9.31
C ASP A 219 -11.45 12.51 -8.78
N ALA A 220 -10.70 12.82 -7.72
CA ALA A 220 -9.68 11.89 -7.24
C ALA A 220 -10.30 10.74 -6.45
N VAL A 221 -9.92 9.52 -6.79
CA VAL A 221 -10.27 8.30 -6.05
C VAL A 221 -8.99 7.54 -5.76
N ALA A 222 -8.81 7.20 -4.48
CA ALA A 222 -7.68 6.43 -3.99
C ALA A 222 -8.17 5.13 -3.35
N GLU A 223 -7.66 3.99 -3.80
CA GLU A 223 -7.97 2.68 -3.21
C GLU A 223 -6.88 2.30 -2.22
N VAL A 224 -7.28 2.08 -0.96
CA VAL A 224 -6.36 1.74 0.13
C VAL A 224 -5.69 0.41 -0.18
N ALA A 225 -4.37 0.43 -0.23
CA ALA A 225 -3.55 -0.76 -0.43
C ALA A 225 -3.27 -1.47 0.91
N GLY A 226 -2.88 -0.71 1.93
CA GLY A 226 -2.63 -1.22 3.27
C GLY A 226 -1.75 -0.31 4.12
N PRO A 227 -1.42 -0.74 5.36
CA PRO A 227 -0.62 0.05 6.28
C PRO A 227 0.77 0.40 5.75
N ALA A 228 1.16 1.66 5.97
CA ALA A 228 2.52 2.11 5.73
C ALA A 228 3.39 1.80 6.96
N ASP A 229 4.36 0.89 6.79
CA ASP A 229 5.34 0.55 7.82
C ASP A 229 6.10 1.83 8.27
N PRO A 230 6.23 2.10 9.58
CA PRO A 230 6.98 3.26 10.07
C PRO A 230 8.49 3.01 9.96
N CYS A 231 9.25 4.05 9.64
CA CYS A 231 10.70 3.96 9.48
C CYS A 231 11.44 5.01 10.33
N ARG A 232 12.77 4.87 10.45
CA ARG A 232 13.58 5.78 11.28
C ARG A 232 13.47 7.24 10.85
N THR A 233 13.15 7.52 9.59
CA THR A 233 13.00 8.88 9.06
C THR A 233 11.97 9.72 9.82
N ILE A 234 10.95 9.11 10.41
CA ILE A 234 9.93 9.83 11.20
C ILE A 234 10.24 9.88 12.70
N ALA A 235 11.38 9.36 13.16
CA ALA A 235 11.72 9.26 14.59
C ALA A 235 11.62 10.61 15.32
N GLY A 236 11.96 11.72 14.65
CA GLY A 236 11.85 13.06 15.20
C GLY A 236 10.41 13.50 15.54
N SER A 237 9.39 12.86 14.96
CA SER A 237 7.98 13.10 15.29
C SER A 237 7.54 12.41 16.57
N PHE A 238 8.39 11.58 17.19
CA PHE A 238 8.01 10.77 18.35
C PHE A 238 8.98 10.98 19.50
N THR A 239 8.46 11.35 20.67
CA THR A 239 9.19 11.43 21.93
C THR A 239 10.00 10.15 22.19
N GLY A 240 11.30 10.32 22.41
CA GLY A 240 12.25 9.21 22.60
C GLY A 240 12.51 8.38 21.35
N GLY A 241 12.14 8.87 20.15
CA GLY A 241 12.32 8.14 18.89
C GLY A 241 11.40 6.92 18.74
N ARG A 242 10.29 6.85 19.49
CA ARG A 242 9.34 5.72 19.47
C ARG A 242 8.39 5.75 18.26
N PHE A 243 8.97 5.74 17.04
CA PHE A 243 8.19 5.78 15.80
C PHE A 243 7.40 4.48 15.53
N ASP A 244 7.73 3.40 16.22
CA ASP A 244 6.97 2.15 16.22
C ASP A 244 5.59 2.28 16.90
N ARG A 245 5.30 3.40 17.56
CA ARG A 245 3.98 3.70 18.14
C ARG A 245 2.85 3.72 17.11
N ILE A 246 3.15 3.95 15.84
CA ILE A 246 2.18 3.89 14.74
C ILE A 246 2.34 2.64 13.88
N ASP A 247 3.11 1.64 14.35
CA ASP A 247 3.19 0.33 13.70
C ASP A 247 1.82 -0.36 13.81
N HIS A 248 1.23 -0.70 12.67
CA HIS A 248 -0.10 -1.28 12.61
C HIS A 248 -0.22 -2.63 13.33
N ARG A 249 0.83 -3.45 13.34
CA ARG A 249 0.82 -4.78 13.98
C ARG A 249 0.81 -4.66 15.50
N ARG A 250 1.38 -3.57 16.04
CA ARG A 250 1.42 -3.30 17.47
C ARG A 250 0.21 -2.47 17.92
N HIS A 251 -0.23 -1.57 17.03
CA HIS A 251 -1.26 -0.58 17.30
C HIS A 251 -2.20 -0.47 16.08
N PRO A 252 -3.10 -1.46 15.86
CA PRO A 252 -4.05 -1.42 14.74
C PRO A 252 -4.86 -0.12 14.74
N GLY A 253 -5.03 0.48 13.56
CA GLY A 253 -5.74 1.75 13.39
C GLY A 253 -4.92 3.02 13.65
N TRP A 254 -3.62 2.93 14.00
CA TRP A 254 -2.79 4.11 14.25
C TRP A 254 -1.85 4.47 13.09
N SER A 255 -1.61 3.54 12.18
CA SER A 255 -0.71 3.72 11.04
C SER A 255 -1.27 4.68 9.99
N ARG A 256 -0.36 5.29 9.23
CA ARG A 256 -0.70 5.81 7.88
C ARG A 256 -1.09 4.65 6.97
N LEU A 257 -1.79 4.96 5.89
CA LEU A 257 -2.17 3.99 4.87
C LEU A 257 -1.61 4.41 3.51
N TYR A 258 -1.09 3.44 2.78
CA TYR A 258 -0.77 3.60 1.37
C TYR A 258 -2.00 3.32 0.50
N ALA A 259 -2.09 4.02 -0.62
CA ALA A 259 -3.18 3.86 -1.57
C ALA A 259 -2.70 3.96 -3.03
N TRP A 260 -3.39 3.22 -3.89
CA TRP A 260 -3.37 3.36 -5.33
C TRP A 260 -4.19 4.58 -5.75
N ILE A 261 -3.84 5.22 -6.87
CA ILE A 261 -4.72 6.20 -7.51
C ILE A 261 -5.51 5.49 -8.61
N VAL A 262 -6.81 5.29 -8.39
CA VAL A 262 -7.74 4.66 -9.34
C VAL A 262 -8.36 5.69 -10.28
N ALA A 263 -8.56 6.92 -9.80
CA ALA A 263 -8.93 8.06 -10.63
C ALA A 263 -8.06 9.27 -10.24
N GLU A 264 -7.41 9.86 -11.23
CA GLU A 264 -6.54 11.02 -11.03
C GLU A 264 -7.36 12.29 -10.81
N GLY A 265 -6.85 13.20 -9.97
CA GLY A 265 -7.57 14.42 -9.64
C GLY A 265 -6.72 15.40 -8.84
N ASP A 266 -7.20 16.63 -8.76
CA ASP A 266 -6.66 17.61 -7.83
C ASP A 266 -7.37 17.49 -6.49
N VAL A 267 -6.60 17.55 -5.41
CA VAL A 267 -7.11 17.53 -4.04
C VAL A 267 -6.66 18.79 -3.32
N ARG A 268 -7.61 19.45 -2.64
CA ARG A 268 -7.40 20.70 -1.89
C ARG A 268 -7.88 20.54 -0.45
N PRO A 269 -7.28 21.26 0.52
CA PRO A 269 -7.85 21.36 1.86
C PRO A 269 -9.31 21.82 1.82
N GLY A 270 -10.17 21.18 2.60
CA GLY A 270 -11.61 21.42 2.66
C GLY A 270 -12.46 20.55 1.72
N ASP A 271 -11.85 19.89 0.73
CA ASP A 271 -12.55 19.00 -0.20
C ASP A 271 -13.30 17.89 0.55
N PRO A 272 -14.50 17.48 0.08
CA PRO A 272 -15.25 16.40 0.70
C PRO A 272 -14.50 15.08 0.58
N VAL A 273 -14.63 14.25 1.61
CA VAL A 273 -14.13 12.87 1.63
C VAL A 273 -15.30 11.93 1.84
N THR A 274 -15.39 10.89 1.01
CA THR A 274 -16.34 9.79 1.21
C THR A 274 -15.62 8.45 1.12
N VAL A 275 -16.09 7.49 1.89
CA VAL A 275 -15.48 6.17 2.09
C VAL A 275 -16.41 5.12 1.48
N HIS A 276 -15.90 4.29 0.56
CA HIS A 276 -16.66 3.27 -0.18
C HIS A 276 -16.00 1.90 -0.11
#